data_AF-A0A062UCT3-F1
#
_entry.id   AF-A0A062UCT3-F1
#
_cell.length_a   1.000
_cell.length_b   1.000
_cell.length_c   1.000
_cell.angle_alpha   90.00
_cell.angle_beta   90.00
_cell.angle_gamma   90.00
#
_symmetry.space_group_name_H-M   'P 1'
#
loop_
_entity.id
_entity.type
_entity.pdbx_description
1 polymer ?
#
loop_
_entity_poly.entity_id
_entity_poly.type
_entity_poly.pdbx_seq_one_letter_code
_entity_poly.pdbx_strand_id
1 'polypeptide(L)'
;MLPALGASAITWASEKVDDPFSDKMCEVHVPMSWGGYIYQYPSKWDGVYWPQTDEAWLWSCPSGFVSFGQDIAFDEDGAKLPEDERARIAAVLEGFGSRPSSEAEKRQRLIAIEAVRERGAIFRAELARLKVYWAEEQDKAELRQAARDLTVLAIPEAETGPERIQLYFVLGVYDDVAGEYASADSWFEKARTEIWTDEDGKENVGLDYFNALIDETLTNRKEQPE
;
A
#
# COMPACT_ATOMS: atom_id res chain seq x y z
N MET A 1 -25.26 -21.63 25.21
CA MET A 1 -24.01 -20.95 24.80
C MET A 1 -24.16 -20.64 23.32
N LEU A 2 -24.52 -19.41 22.97
CA LEU A 2 -24.60 -18.97 21.58
C LEU A 2 -23.16 -18.71 21.09
N PRO A 3 -22.75 -19.22 19.91
CA PRO A 3 -21.48 -18.86 19.35
C PRO A 3 -21.50 -17.36 19.06
N ALA A 4 -20.52 -16.62 19.58
CA ALA A 4 -20.26 -15.27 19.13
C ALA A 4 -19.86 -15.37 17.65
N LEU A 5 -20.73 -14.93 16.75
CA LEU A 5 -20.34 -14.62 15.38
C LEU A 5 -19.30 -13.51 15.49
N GLY A 6 -18.03 -13.85 15.28
CA GLY A 6 -16.98 -12.85 15.16
C GLY A 6 -17.38 -11.89 14.05
N ALA A 7 -17.65 -10.64 14.40
CA ALA A 7 -17.89 -9.61 13.40
C ALA A 7 -16.58 -9.45 12.62
N SER A 8 -16.58 -9.90 11.36
CA SER A 8 -15.47 -9.62 10.45
C SER A 8 -15.36 -8.10 10.28
N ALA A 9 -14.13 -7.59 10.34
CA ALA A 9 -13.84 -6.17 10.18
C ALA A 9 -14.26 -5.59 8.85
N ILE A 10 -14.33 -6.45 7.86
CA ILE A 10 -14.72 -6.12 6.49
C ILE A 10 -15.77 -7.13 6.05
N THR A 11 -16.82 -6.63 5.42
CA THR A 11 -17.78 -7.44 4.69
C THR A 11 -17.42 -7.36 3.21
N TRP A 12 -17.16 -8.51 2.61
CA TRP A 12 -16.83 -8.66 1.20
C TRP A 12 -18.03 -9.21 0.42
N ALA A 13 -18.23 -8.74 -0.80
CA ALA A 13 -19.12 -9.37 -1.78
C ALA A 13 -18.32 -9.87 -2.97
N SER A 14 -18.82 -10.94 -3.62
CA SER A 14 -18.30 -11.35 -4.92
C SER A 14 -18.90 -10.50 -6.02
N GLU A 15 -18.06 -10.04 -6.93
CA GLU A 15 -18.44 -9.36 -8.16
C GLU A 15 -17.80 -10.05 -9.37
N LYS A 16 -18.41 -9.91 -10.54
CA LYS A 16 -17.85 -10.40 -11.82
C LYS A 16 -17.45 -9.21 -12.66
N VAL A 17 -16.17 -9.17 -13.04
CA VAL A 17 -15.57 -8.14 -13.89
C VAL A 17 -14.89 -8.78 -15.10
N ASP A 18 -14.66 -8.02 -16.16
CA ASP A 18 -14.01 -8.54 -17.37
C ASP A 18 -12.53 -8.87 -17.09
N ASP A 19 -12.04 -9.98 -17.63
CA ASP A 19 -10.61 -10.30 -17.63
C ASP A 19 -9.90 -9.53 -18.76
N PRO A 20 -8.89 -8.67 -18.46
CA PRO A 20 -8.21 -7.89 -19.50
C PRO A 20 -7.47 -8.71 -20.58
N PHE A 21 -7.18 -9.97 -20.28
CA PHE A 21 -6.33 -10.84 -21.10
C PHE A 21 -7.04 -12.12 -21.55
N SER A 22 -8.35 -12.27 -21.29
CA SER A 22 -9.13 -13.38 -21.82
C SER A 22 -10.62 -13.04 -21.99
N ASP A 23 -11.37 -13.82 -22.76
CA ASP A 23 -12.83 -13.63 -22.93
C ASP A 23 -13.66 -14.15 -21.73
N LYS A 24 -13.03 -14.37 -20.58
CA LYS A 24 -13.67 -14.91 -19.37
C LYS A 24 -13.96 -13.80 -18.38
N MET A 25 -14.93 -14.05 -17.50
CA MET A 25 -15.16 -13.18 -16.34
C MET A 25 -14.21 -13.54 -15.19
N CYS A 26 -13.71 -12.52 -14.54
CA CYS A 26 -12.95 -12.60 -13.30
C CYS A 26 -13.91 -12.46 -12.12
N GLU A 27 -13.97 -13.47 -11.25
CA GLU A 27 -14.69 -13.37 -9.98
C GLU A 27 -13.75 -12.77 -8.93
N VAL A 28 -14.13 -11.61 -8.42
CA VAL A 28 -13.33 -10.74 -7.54
C VAL A 28 -14.11 -10.38 -6.28
N HIS A 29 -13.41 -9.87 -5.26
CA HIS A 29 -14.04 -9.42 -4.02
C HIS A 29 -14.02 -7.90 -3.91
N VAL A 30 -15.20 -7.31 -3.69
CA VAL A 30 -15.38 -5.88 -3.46
C VAL A 30 -15.80 -5.62 -2.01
N PRO A 31 -15.29 -4.57 -1.37
CA PRO A 31 -15.67 -4.23 -0.01
C PRO A 31 -17.09 -3.65 0.00
N MET A 32 -17.97 -4.23 0.81
CA MET A 32 -19.34 -3.75 1.03
C MET A 32 -19.43 -2.83 2.24
N SER A 33 -18.64 -3.12 3.26
CA SER A 33 -18.53 -2.30 4.47
C SER A 33 -17.25 -2.65 5.22
N TRP A 34 -16.73 -1.70 5.98
CA TRP A 34 -15.59 -1.90 6.86
C TRP A 34 -15.71 -1.04 8.12
N GLY A 35 -15.11 -1.50 9.22
CA GLY A 35 -15.02 -0.74 10.47
C GLY A 35 -13.70 0.02 10.58
N GLY A 36 -13.69 1.20 11.20
CA GLY A 36 -12.48 2.04 11.34
C GLY A 36 -11.34 1.44 12.18
N TYR A 37 -11.57 0.32 12.89
CA TYR A 37 -10.52 -0.35 13.66
C TYR A 37 -9.48 -1.07 12.81
N ILE A 38 -9.73 -1.24 11.50
CA ILE A 38 -8.74 -1.75 10.54
C ILE A 38 -7.48 -0.86 10.43
N TYR A 39 -7.54 0.38 10.91
CA TYR A 39 -6.39 1.31 10.90
C TYR A 39 -5.52 1.23 12.17
N GLN A 40 -5.80 0.31 13.09
CA GLN A 40 -5.02 0.10 14.32
C GLN A 40 -3.92 -0.99 14.18
N TYR A 41 -3.79 -1.63 13.01
CA TYR A 41 -2.89 -2.77 12.79
C TYR A 41 -1.41 -2.37 12.58
N PRO A 42 -0.44 -3.31 12.73
CA PRO A 42 1.00 -3.05 12.57
C PRO A 42 1.41 -2.45 11.23
N SER A 43 0.58 -2.59 10.20
CA SER A 43 0.77 -1.98 8.89
C SER A 43 0.88 -0.45 8.95
N LYS A 44 0.38 0.18 10.04
CA LYS A 44 0.52 1.60 10.32
C LYS A 44 1.97 2.10 10.32
N TRP A 45 2.94 1.26 10.72
CA TRP A 45 4.35 1.66 10.82
C TRP A 45 5.03 1.77 9.46
N ASP A 46 4.70 0.89 8.52
CA ASP A 46 5.12 1.00 7.12
C ASP A 46 4.22 1.99 6.35
N GLY A 47 3.25 2.62 7.02
CA GLY A 47 2.25 3.49 6.42
C GLY A 47 1.43 2.80 5.33
N VAL A 48 1.27 1.48 5.45
CA VAL A 48 0.45 0.65 4.56
C VAL A 48 -0.89 0.42 5.24
N TYR A 49 -1.98 0.64 4.54
CA TYR A 49 -3.31 0.56 5.12
C TYR A 49 -4.19 -0.39 4.34
N TRP A 50 -5.31 -0.75 4.96
CA TRP A 50 -6.42 -1.35 4.25
C TRP A 50 -6.91 -0.38 3.15
N PRO A 51 -7.30 -0.86 1.96
CA PRO A 51 -7.50 -2.27 1.58
C PRO A 51 -6.26 -3.04 1.12
N GLN A 52 -5.13 -2.39 0.88
CA GLN A 52 -3.94 -3.00 0.26
C GLN A 52 -3.31 -4.13 1.07
N THR A 53 -3.53 -4.17 2.39
CA THR A 53 -3.05 -5.24 3.28
C THR A 53 -3.94 -6.47 3.32
N ASP A 54 -5.18 -6.42 2.81
CA ASP A 54 -6.13 -7.53 2.89
C ASP A 54 -6.03 -8.44 1.66
N GLU A 55 -5.97 -9.75 1.87
CA GLU A 55 -5.85 -10.72 0.78
C GLU A 55 -6.98 -10.60 -0.25
N ALA A 56 -8.21 -10.32 0.20
CA ALA A 56 -9.37 -10.23 -0.68
C ALA A 56 -9.28 -9.04 -1.64
N TRP A 57 -8.41 -8.06 -1.37
CA TRP A 57 -8.13 -6.95 -2.26
C TRP A 57 -7.20 -7.31 -3.42
N LEU A 58 -6.53 -8.47 -3.39
CA LEU A 58 -5.75 -8.97 -4.52
C LEU A 58 -6.64 -9.73 -5.50
N TRP A 59 -7.07 -9.04 -6.54
CA TRP A 59 -7.90 -9.61 -7.59
C TRP A 59 -7.05 -10.48 -8.50
N SER A 60 -7.57 -11.65 -8.86
CA SER A 60 -6.85 -12.61 -9.69
C SER A 60 -7.79 -13.20 -10.73
N CYS A 61 -7.40 -13.16 -12.00
CA CYS A 61 -8.27 -13.52 -13.12
C CYS A 61 -7.87 -14.83 -13.80
N PRO A 62 -8.77 -15.46 -14.57
CA PRO A 62 -8.50 -16.72 -15.27
C PRO A 62 -7.27 -16.69 -16.20
N SER A 63 -6.99 -15.56 -16.84
CA SER A 63 -5.78 -15.31 -17.65
C SER A 63 -4.49 -15.37 -16.84
N GLY A 64 -4.60 -15.34 -15.52
CA GLY A 64 -3.49 -15.20 -14.63
C GLY A 64 -3.18 -13.77 -14.23
N PHE A 65 -3.83 -12.75 -14.79
CA PHE A 65 -3.66 -11.37 -14.36
C PHE A 65 -3.98 -11.19 -12.87
N VAL A 66 -3.18 -10.39 -12.17
CA VAL A 66 -3.36 -10.03 -10.76
C VAL A 66 -3.19 -8.52 -10.61
N SER A 67 -4.09 -7.87 -9.87
CA SER A 67 -4.05 -6.44 -9.56
C SER A 67 -4.57 -6.19 -8.14
N PHE A 68 -4.38 -4.97 -7.65
CA PHE A 68 -5.19 -4.49 -6.53
C PHE A 68 -6.66 -4.33 -6.97
N GLY A 69 -7.57 -4.33 -6.00
CA GLY A 69 -8.98 -4.08 -6.26
C GLY A 69 -9.19 -2.72 -6.92
N GLN A 70 -10.16 -2.67 -7.84
CA GLN A 70 -10.48 -1.49 -8.66
C GLN A 70 -9.37 -1.03 -9.65
N ASP A 71 -8.18 -1.64 -9.63
CA ASP A 71 -7.10 -1.43 -10.61
C ASP A 71 -7.15 -2.47 -11.76
N ILE A 72 -8.32 -3.09 -12.02
CA ILE A 72 -8.46 -3.99 -13.16
C ILE A 72 -8.51 -3.17 -14.44
N ALA A 73 -7.47 -3.35 -15.26
CA ALA A 73 -7.47 -3.07 -16.69
C ALA A 73 -7.81 -1.65 -17.13
N PHE A 74 -7.93 -0.73 -16.18
CA PHE A 74 -8.20 0.66 -16.43
C PHE A 74 -7.01 1.47 -15.90
N ASP A 75 -6.61 2.49 -16.65
CA ASP A 75 -5.73 3.52 -16.12
C ASP A 75 -6.46 4.31 -15.02
N GLU A 76 -5.76 5.29 -14.45
CA GLU A 76 -6.29 6.15 -13.39
C GLU A 76 -7.59 6.89 -13.76
N ASP A 77 -7.91 6.99 -15.05
CA ASP A 77 -9.11 7.64 -15.58
C ASP A 77 -10.25 6.66 -15.93
N GLY A 78 -10.08 5.37 -15.67
CA GLY A 78 -11.09 4.37 -16.03
C GLY A 78 -11.05 3.95 -17.50
N ALA A 79 -10.00 4.30 -18.25
CA ALA A 79 -9.82 3.92 -19.66
C ALA A 79 -8.95 2.66 -19.79
N LYS A 80 -9.23 1.81 -20.78
CA LYS A 80 -8.52 0.53 -20.93
C LYS A 80 -7.02 0.73 -20.99
N LEU A 81 -6.25 -0.19 -20.37
CA LEU A 81 -4.79 -0.18 -20.42
C LEU A 81 -4.26 0.13 -21.84
N PRO A 82 -3.29 1.04 -21.97
CA PRO A 82 -2.59 1.29 -23.22
C PRO A 82 -2.12 0.00 -23.88
N GLU A 83 -2.18 -0.09 -25.20
CA GLU A 83 -1.88 -1.34 -25.93
C GLU A 83 -0.45 -1.82 -25.69
N ASP A 84 0.50 -0.90 -25.56
CA ASP A 84 1.90 -1.18 -25.26
C ASP A 84 2.09 -1.69 -23.83
N GLU A 85 1.42 -1.11 -22.83
CA GLU A 85 1.42 -1.61 -21.46
C GLU A 85 0.79 -3.00 -21.39
N ARG A 86 -0.35 -3.18 -22.05
CA ARG A 86 -1.02 -4.47 -22.18
C ARG A 86 -0.08 -5.51 -22.79
N ALA A 87 0.69 -5.17 -23.82
CA ALA A 87 1.67 -6.08 -24.43
C ALA A 87 2.80 -6.46 -23.45
N ARG A 88 3.32 -5.50 -22.68
CA ARG A 88 4.34 -5.77 -21.64
C ARG A 88 3.81 -6.72 -20.55
N ILE A 89 2.60 -6.47 -20.07
CA ILE A 89 1.96 -7.33 -19.05
C ILE A 89 1.68 -8.73 -19.62
N ALA A 90 1.19 -8.83 -20.87
CA ALA A 90 0.95 -10.12 -21.53
C ALA A 90 2.25 -10.95 -21.58
N ALA A 91 3.38 -10.33 -21.92
CA ALA A 91 4.68 -11.01 -21.93
C ALA A 91 5.10 -11.51 -20.53
N VAL A 92 4.80 -10.76 -19.47
CA VAL A 92 5.02 -11.23 -18.09
C VAL A 92 4.16 -12.47 -17.80
N LEU A 93 2.87 -12.44 -18.19
CA LEU A 93 1.92 -13.53 -17.94
C LEU A 93 2.30 -14.85 -18.63
N GLU A 94 2.96 -14.81 -19.79
CA GLU A 94 3.48 -16.00 -20.46
C GLU A 94 4.45 -16.81 -19.57
N GLY A 95 5.19 -16.15 -18.68
CA GLY A 95 6.14 -16.80 -17.76
C GLY A 95 5.49 -17.48 -16.55
N PHE A 96 4.19 -17.27 -16.33
CA PHE A 96 3.51 -17.59 -15.08
C PHE A 96 2.45 -18.69 -15.21
N GLY A 97 1.93 -18.95 -16.41
CA GLY A 97 0.92 -19.99 -16.65
C GLY A 97 -0.48 -19.63 -16.14
N SER A 98 -1.20 -20.60 -15.56
CA SER A 98 -2.61 -20.43 -15.14
C SER A 98 -2.78 -19.48 -13.95
N ARG A 99 -4.04 -19.20 -13.58
CA ARG A 99 -4.44 -18.44 -12.38
C ARG A 99 -3.64 -18.91 -11.13
N PRO A 100 -3.08 -17.99 -10.31
CA PRO A 100 -2.42 -18.35 -9.06
C PRO A 100 -3.39 -19.04 -8.11
N SER A 101 -2.86 -19.99 -7.34
CA SER A 101 -3.59 -20.85 -6.42
C SER A 101 -3.38 -20.48 -4.95
N SER A 102 -2.33 -19.71 -4.65
CA SER A 102 -2.00 -19.23 -3.31
C SER A 102 -1.82 -17.72 -3.26
N GLU A 103 -1.91 -17.15 -2.06
CA GLU A 103 -1.65 -15.73 -1.83
C GLU A 103 -0.22 -15.33 -2.21
N ALA A 104 0.78 -16.16 -1.88
CA ALA A 104 2.17 -15.90 -2.24
C ALA A 104 2.35 -15.80 -3.76
N GLU A 105 1.70 -16.69 -4.53
CA GLU A 105 1.70 -16.63 -5.99
C GLU A 105 0.99 -15.37 -6.52
N LYS A 106 -0.12 -14.94 -5.90
CA LYS A 106 -0.79 -13.66 -6.26
C LYS A 106 0.17 -12.49 -6.06
N ARG A 107 0.78 -12.38 -4.88
CA ARG A 107 1.73 -11.29 -4.54
C ARG A 107 2.93 -11.27 -5.48
N GLN A 108 3.54 -12.42 -5.74
CA GLN A 108 4.66 -12.54 -6.68
C GLN A 108 4.27 -12.05 -8.08
N ARG A 109 3.09 -12.45 -8.55
CA ARG A 109 2.63 -12.07 -9.89
C ARG A 109 2.25 -10.61 -9.98
N LEU A 110 1.57 -10.06 -8.97
CA LEU A 110 1.32 -8.62 -8.85
C LEU A 110 2.64 -7.84 -8.97
N ILE A 111 3.66 -8.20 -8.18
CA ILE A 111 4.97 -7.53 -8.22
C ILE A 111 5.59 -7.57 -9.61
N ALA A 112 5.48 -8.70 -10.32
CA ALA A 112 6.03 -8.83 -11.67
C ALA A 112 5.24 -8.02 -12.71
N ILE A 113 3.92 -7.95 -12.58
CA ILE A 113 3.05 -7.11 -13.41
C ILE A 113 3.38 -5.63 -13.18
N GLU A 114 3.39 -5.18 -11.92
CA GLU A 114 3.66 -3.77 -11.59
C GLU A 114 5.09 -3.34 -11.96
N ALA A 115 6.05 -4.26 -12.03
CA ALA A 115 7.41 -3.97 -12.48
C ALA A 115 7.51 -3.54 -13.95
N VAL A 116 6.52 -3.86 -14.78
CA VAL A 116 6.48 -3.47 -16.21
C VAL A 116 5.47 -2.36 -16.52
N ARG A 117 4.74 -1.90 -15.50
CA ARG A 117 3.80 -0.77 -15.61
C ARG A 117 4.52 0.54 -15.32
N GLU A 118 4.17 1.58 -16.08
CA GLU A 118 4.80 2.90 -15.95
C GLU A 118 4.08 3.72 -14.89
N ARG A 119 4.26 3.35 -13.62
CA ARG A 119 3.63 4.01 -12.47
C ARG A 119 4.46 5.18 -11.94
N GLY A 120 3.81 6.13 -11.25
CA GLY A 120 4.50 7.23 -10.55
C GLY A 120 5.37 6.78 -9.37
N ALA A 121 6.21 7.66 -8.84
CA ALA A 121 7.06 7.37 -7.69
C ALA A 121 6.24 7.09 -6.43
N ILE A 122 5.10 7.75 -6.24
CA ILE A 122 4.19 7.50 -5.11
C ILE A 122 3.74 6.04 -5.08
N PHE A 123 3.20 5.54 -6.18
CA PHE A 123 2.76 4.14 -6.28
C PHE A 123 3.92 3.17 -6.08
N ARG A 124 5.09 3.44 -6.67
CA ARG A 124 6.28 2.60 -6.46
C ARG A 124 6.72 2.55 -4.99
N ALA A 125 6.66 3.68 -4.29
CA ALA A 125 6.94 3.73 -2.86
C ALA A 125 5.91 2.93 -2.06
N GLU A 126 4.61 3.04 -2.38
CA GLU A 126 3.55 2.22 -1.78
C GLU A 126 3.78 0.71 -1.98
N LEU A 127 4.04 0.28 -3.23
CA LEU A 127 4.32 -1.12 -3.52
C LEU A 127 5.55 -1.64 -2.78
N ALA A 128 6.59 -0.81 -2.62
CA ALA A 128 7.77 -1.17 -1.84
C ALA A 128 7.46 -1.36 -0.35
N ARG A 129 6.62 -0.49 0.23
CA ARG A 129 6.15 -0.62 1.63
C ARG A 129 5.28 -1.86 1.81
N LEU A 130 4.45 -2.21 0.83
CA LEU A 130 3.70 -3.47 0.82
C LEU A 130 4.61 -4.70 0.80
N LYS A 131 5.71 -4.67 0.04
CA LYS A 131 6.72 -5.73 0.08
C LYS A 131 7.34 -5.90 1.46
N VAL A 132 7.63 -4.79 2.16
CA VAL A 132 8.11 -4.83 3.56
C VAL A 132 7.07 -5.49 4.46
N TYR A 133 5.80 -5.09 4.34
CA TYR A 133 4.70 -5.64 5.12
C TYR A 133 4.54 -7.16 4.92
N TRP A 134 4.68 -7.64 3.67
CA TRP A 134 4.54 -9.05 3.33
C TRP A 134 5.77 -9.92 3.66
N ALA A 135 6.92 -9.31 3.94
CA ALA A 135 8.14 -10.03 4.21
C ALA A 135 8.22 -10.55 5.65
N GLU A 136 8.97 -11.64 5.81
CA GLU A 136 9.36 -12.14 7.13
C GLU A 136 10.37 -11.19 7.78
N GLU A 137 10.41 -11.13 9.12
CA GLU A 137 11.16 -10.08 9.82
C GLU A 137 12.67 -10.09 9.49
N GLN A 138 13.28 -11.27 9.29
CA GLN A 138 14.70 -11.36 8.93
C GLN A 138 15.05 -10.73 7.57
N ASP A 139 14.06 -10.56 6.69
CA ASP A 139 14.26 -10.06 5.32
C ASP A 139 13.88 -8.57 5.20
N LYS A 140 13.30 -7.97 6.25
CA LYS A 140 12.76 -6.61 6.18
C LYS A 140 13.81 -5.51 6.13
N ALA A 141 15.02 -5.71 6.66
CA ALA A 141 16.00 -4.63 6.75
C ALA A 141 16.36 -4.03 5.39
N GLU A 142 16.67 -4.87 4.40
CA GLU A 142 16.99 -4.42 3.04
C GLU A 142 15.75 -3.85 2.32
N LEU A 143 14.59 -4.47 2.51
CA LEU A 143 13.34 -4.00 1.92
C LEU A 143 12.92 -2.63 2.48
N ARG A 144 13.12 -2.38 3.78
CA ARG A 144 12.86 -1.08 4.43
C ARG A 144 13.76 -0.01 3.85
N GLN A 145 15.04 -0.31 3.62
CA GLN A 145 15.95 0.63 2.96
C GLN A 145 15.49 0.95 1.53
N ALA A 146 15.13 -0.07 0.73
CA ALA A 146 14.63 0.15 -0.62
C ALA A 146 13.31 0.95 -0.64
N ALA A 147 12.39 0.64 0.28
CA ALA A 147 11.12 1.35 0.42
C ALA A 147 11.34 2.80 0.85
N ARG A 148 12.27 3.05 1.78
CA ARG A 148 12.69 4.39 2.18
C ARG A 148 13.22 5.19 1.00
N ASP A 149 14.14 4.64 0.22
CA ASP A 149 14.74 5.35 -0.91
C ASP A 149 13.70 5.71 -1.98
N LEU A 150 12.76 4.80 -2.28
CA LEU A 150 11.63 5.10 -3.15
C LEU A 150 10.67 6.14 -2.54
N THR A 151 10.46 6.13 -1.22
CA THR A 151 9.63 7.12 -0.52
C THR A 151 10.25 8.53 -0.61
N VAL A 152 11.57 8.66 -0.55
CA VAL A 152 12.25 9.94 -0.79
C VAL A 152 11.98 10.45 -2.21
N LEU A 153 12.01 9.58 -3.21
CA LEU A 153 11.72 9.93 -4.60
C LEU A 153 10.25 10.29 -4.85
N ALA A 154 9.33 9.85 -3.98
CA ALA A 154 7.90 10.16 -4.08
C ALA A 154 7.53 11.55 -3.55
N ILE A 155 8.31 12.12 -2.62
CA ILE A 155 8.00 13.43 -2.01
C ILE A 155 7.75 14.54 -3.05
N PRO A 156 8.58 14.71 -4.10
CA PRO A 156 8.36 15.78 -5.07
C PRO A 156 7.10 15.64 -5.91
N GLU A 157 6.57 14.41 -6.06
CA GLU A 157 5.32 14.15 -6.78
C GLU A 157 4.08 14.36 -5.89
N ALA A 158 4.24 14.24 -4.57
CA ALA A 158 3.12 14.35 -3.63
C ALA A 158 2.65 15.80 -3.45
N GLU A 159 1.33 16.00 -3.47
CA GLU A 159 0.72 17.30 -3.13
C GLU A 159 0.91 17.64 -1.64
N THR A 160 0.80 18.92 -1.28
CA THR A 160 0.86 19.34 0.13
C THR A 160 -0.29 18.70 0.89
N GLY A 161 -0.05 18.25 2.12
CA GLY A 161 -1.10 17.72 2.99
C GLY A 161 -1.02 16.23 3.24
N PRO A 162 -2.16 15.51 3.32
CA PRO A 162 -2.20 14.18 3.92
C PRO A 162 -1.21 13.17 3.33
N GLU A 163 -1.09 13.12 2.01
CA GLU A 163 -0.17 12.19 1.33
C GLU A 163 1.28 12.48 1.69
N ARG A 164 1.72 13.74 1.60
CA ARG A 164 3.10 14.10 1.93
C ARG A 164 3.41 13.94 3.41
N ILE A 165 2.45 14.21 4.29
CA ILE A 165 2.56 13.95 5.74
C ILE A 165 2.78 12.45 5.98
N GLN A 166 2.03 11.57 5.31
CA GLN A 166 2.23 10.12 5.39
C GLN A 166 3.63 9.72 4.92
N LEU A 167 4.12 10.26 3.79
CA LEU A 167 5.46 9.97 3.29
C LEU A 167 6.55 10.41 4.28
N TYR A 168 6.44 11.60 4.86
CA TYR A 168 7.36 12.07 5.90
C TYR A 168 7.31 11.18 7.14
N PHE A 169 6.12 10.81 7.61
CA PHE A 169 5.98 9.90 8.74
C PHE A 169 6.68 8.55 8.47
N VAL A 170 6.46 7.94 7.31
CA VAL A 170 7.10 6.66 6.94
C VAL A 170 8.61 6.78 6.91
N LEU A 171 9.16 7.86 6.33
CA LEU A 171 10.61 8.09 6.34
C LEU A 171 11.15 8.21 7.75
N GLY A 172 10.42 8.89 8.64
CA GLY A 172 10.78 8.97 10.05
C GLY A 172 10.80 7.61 10.73
N VAL A 173 9.81 6.74 10.47
CA VAL A 173 9.79 5.37 11.01
C VAL A 173 10.94 4.53 10.47
N TYR A 174 11.27 4.62 9.17
CA TYR A 174 12.39 3.86 8.61
C TYR A 174 13.74 4.32 9.15
N ASP A 175 13.96 5.62 9.31
CA ASP A 175 15.17 6.14 9.94
C ASP A 175 15.24 5.76 11.42
N ASP A 176 14.11 5.75 12.13
CA ASP A 176 14.02 5.34 13.53
C ASP A 176 14.45 3.88 13.73
N VAL A 177 13.88 2.96 12.95
CA VAL A 177 14.20 1.53 12.98
C VAL A 177 15.64 1.26 12.58
N ALA A 178 16.21 2.09 11.71
CA ALA A 178 17.62 2.00 11.31
C ALA A 178 18.60 2.59 12.35
N GLY A 179 18.10 3.24 13.42
CA GLY A 179 18.92 3.93 14.41
C GLY A 179 19.42 5.32 13.98
N GLU A 180 18.93 5.83 12.85
CA GLU A 180 19.28 7.14 12.28
C GLU A 180 18.43 8.26 12.90
N TYR A 181 18.44 8.35 14.24
CA TYR A 181 17.45 9.13 15.01
C TYR A 181 17.39 10.61 14.64
N ALA A 182 18.52 11.25 14.32
CA ALA A 182 18.53 12.65 13.92
C ALA A 182 17.79 12.87 12.58
N SER A 183 17.92 11.93 11.66
CA SER A 183 17.19 11.94 10.39
C SER A 183 15.70 11.66 10.62
N ALA A 184 15.40 10.67 11.48
CA ALA A 184 14.03 10.35 11.89
C ALA A 184 13.29 11.56 12.46
N ASP A 185 13.92 12.25 13.41
CA ASP A 185 13.36 13.44 14.05
C ASP A 185 13.12 14.57 13.04
N SER A 186 14.02 14.73 12.06
CA SER A 186 13.82 15.72 10.99
C SER A 186 12.61 15.41 10.11
N TRP A 187 12.32 14.14 9.84
CA TRP A 187 11.15 13.75 9.07
C TRP A 187 9.86 13.87 9.87
N PHE A 188 9.88 13.47 11.14
CA PHE A 188 8.75 13.64 12.04
C PHE A 188 8.37 15.12 12.22
N GLU A 189 9.36 16.02 12.30
CA GLU A 189 9.09 17.45 12.35
C GLU A 189 8.42 17.93 11.06
N LYS A 190 8.93 17.54 9.88
CA LYS A 190 8.28 17.88 8.60
C LYS A 190 6.83 17.39 8.54
N ALA A 191 6.55 16.17 9.01
CA ALA A 191 5.20 15.64 9.09
C ALA A 191 4.28 16.48 10.01
N ARG A 192 4.80 16.93 11.15
CA ARG A 192 4.06 17.76 12.13
C ARG A 192 3.78 19.17 11.64
N THR A 193 4.68 19.73 10.83
CA THR A 193 4.63 21.14 10.42
C THR A 193 4.16 21.37 8.99
N GLU A 194 3.89 20.31 8.21
CA GLU A 194 3.36 20.45 6.85
C GLU A 194 2.03 21.21 6.89
N ILE A 195 1.99 22.34 6.16
CA ILE A 195 0.79 23.16 6.02
C ILE A 195 0.02 22.69 4.79
N TRP A 196 -1.29 22.54 4.93
CA TRP A 196 -2.16 22.14 3.84
C TRP A 196 -3.55 22.75 3.97
N THR A 197 -4.28 22.77 2.86
CA THR A 197 -5.61 23.35 2.78
C THR A 197 -6.63 22.24 2.52
N ASP A 198 -7.69 22.18 3.32
CA ASP A 198 -8.76 21.21 3.11
C ASP A 198 -9.75 21.66 2.01
N GLU A 199 -10.74 20.82 1.71
CA GLU A 199 -11.75 21.07 0.68
C GLU A 199 -12.59 22.34 0.94
N ASP A 200 -12.68 22.79 2.21
CA ASP A 200 -13.37 24.00 2.63
C ASP A 200 -12.49 25.26 2.54
N GLY A 201 -11.23 25.12 2.11
CA GLY A 201 -10.27 26.21 2.01
C GLY A 201 -9.62 26.58 3.34
N LYS A 202 -9.80 25.76 4.39
CA LYS A 202 -9.21 26.02 5.70
C LYS A 202 -7.80 25.47 5.76
N GLU A 203 -6.89 26.30 6.28
CA GLU A 203 -5.50 25.92 6.54
C GLU A 203 -5.42 25.01 7.78
N ASN A 204 -4.70 23.91 7.63
CA ASN A 204 -4.41 22.93 8.65
C ASN A 204 -2.89 22.67 8.70
N VAL A 205 -2.40 22.18 9.84
CA VAL A 205 -0.97 21.91 10.07
C VAL A 205 -0.82 20.50 10.61
N GLY A 206 -0.01 19.68 9.93
CA GLY A 206 0.11 18.26 10.23
C GLY A 206 -1.22 17.51 10.15
N LEU A 207 -1.27 16.34 10.78
CA LEU A 207 -2.47 15.53 10.94
C LEU A 207 -2.45 14.84 12.30
N ASP A 208 -3.53 14.97 13.08
CA ASP A 208 -3.65 14.42 14.44
C ASP A 208 -3.32 12.92 14.51
N TYR A 209 -3.77 12.16 13.50
CA TYR A 209 -3.48 10.73 13.41
C TYR A 209 -1.97 10.45 13.34
N PHE A 210 -1.25 11.09 12.41
CA PHE A 210 0.19 10.89 12.27
C PHE A 210 0.96 11.48 13.45
N ASN A 211 0.51 12.60 14.02
CA ASN A 211 1.10 13.16 15.23
C ASN A 211 1.05 12.17 16.41
N ALA A 212 -0.07 11.49 16.60
CA ALA A 212 -0.23 10.45 17.61
C ALA A 212 0.69 9.24 17.35
N LEU A 213 0.84 8.81 16.10
CA LEU A 213 1.78 7.72 15.75
C LEU A 213 3.24 8.12 15.96
N ILE A 214 3.60 9.38 15.68
CA ILE A 214 4.93 9.90 15.97
C ILE A 214 5.19 9.88 17.48
N ASP A 215 4.23 10.34 18.29
CA ASP A 215 4.36 10.32 19.74
C ASP A 215 4.50 8.89 20.29
N GLU A 216 3.74 7.94 19.73
CA GLU A 216 3.86 6.51 20.05
C GLU A 216 5.27 5.98 19.69
N THR A 217 5.79 6.31 18.51
CA THR A 217 7.15 5.93 18.07
C THR A 217 8.22 6.44 19.04
N LEU A 218 8.17 7.75 19.33
CA LEU A 218 9.16 8.41 20.18
C LEU A 218 9.07 7.95 21.65
N THR A 219 7.88 7.53 22.10
CA THR A 219 7.71 6.91 23.42
C THR A 219 8.37 5.54 23.45
N ASN A 220 8.07 4.68 22.47
CA ASN A 220 8.65 3.34 22.37
C ASN A 220 10.18 3.37 22.26
N ARG A 221 10.75 4.34 21.52
CA ARG A 221 12.21 4.55 21.42
C ARG A 221 12.86 4.74 22.79
N LYS A 222 12.25 5.54 23.68
CA LYS A 222 12.80 5.85 25.02
C LYS A 222 12.76 4.66 25.98
N GLU A 223 11.88 3.68 25.71
CA GLU A 223 11.72 2.49 26.54
C GLU A 223 12.67 1.35 26.16
N GLN A 224 13.38 1.46 25.02
CA GLN A 224 14.42 0.52 24.63
C GLN A 224 15.75 0.93 25.29
N PRO A 225 16.30 0.14 26.24
CA PRO A 225 17.60 0.44 26.84
C PRO A 225 18.72 0.29 25.80
N GLU A 226 19.66 1.24 25.83
CA GLU A 226 20.92 1.21 25.05
C GLU A 226 21.76 -0.06 25.29
#